data_AF-A0A4U0SHH5-F1
#
_entry.id   AF-A0A4U0SHH5-F1
#
_cell.length_a   1.000
_cell.length_b   1.000
_cell.length_c   1.000
_cell.angle_alpha   90.00
_cell.angle_beta   90.00
_cell.angle_gamma   90.00
#
_symmetry.space_group_name_H-M   'P 1'
#
loop_
_entity.id
_entity.type
_entity.pdbx_description
1 polymer ?
#
loop_
_entity_poly.entity_id
_entity_poly.type
_entity_poly.pdbx_seq_one_letter_code
_entity_poly.pdbx_strand_id
1 'polypeptide(L)'
;MENHDDKQPETKRPRLRRHSPPYNAALDAMVEVLKHWAAEGRVDCYSELSSDLAVEGHRVYHHSTAMSFLLEYACRREHHDGSPVMLSAIVVNKRQLKPSGQFFELAKTYPFQRGTDPEWSWETERDQSSRTTAERDSSQRPPCRPAQVRAVAATISAMTRAP
;
A
#
# COMPACT_ATOMS: atom_id res chain seq x y z
N MET A 1 -51.70 -1.68 2.86
CA MET A 1 -50.85 -0.91 3.76
C MET A 1 -49.69 -1.81 4.19
N GLU A 2 -48.51 -1.55 3.64
CA GLU A 2 -47.32 -1.09 4.40
C GLU A 2 -46.56 -2.29 4.98
N ASN A 3 -45.64 -2.90 4.23
CA ASN A 3 -44.23 -2.54 4.03
C ASN A 3 -43.45 -2.22 5.31
N HIS A 4 -42.38 -2.99 5.47
CA HIS A 4 -41.13 -2.67 6.19
C HIS A 4 -41.13 -2.78 7.72
N ASP A 5 -40.79 -3.98 8.20
CA ASP A 5 -39.91 -4.12 9.38
C ASP A 5 -38.90 -5.23 9.10
N ASP A 6 -38.11 -5.03 8.03
CA ASP A 6 -36.84 -5.74 7.84
C ASP A 6 -35.88 -5.18 8.89
N LYS A 7 -35.98 -5.71 10.11
CA LYS A 7 -34.96 -5.53 11.13
C LYS A 7 -33.69 -6.17 10.60
N GLN A 8 -32.90 -5.37 9.91
CA GLN A 8 -31.50 -5.63 9.62
C GLN A 8 -30.89 -6.26 10.88
N PRO A 9 -30.40 -7.50 10.84
CA PRO A 9 -29.78 -8.10 12.00
C PRO A 9 -28.63 -7.17 12.37
N GLU A 10 -28.64 -6.66 13.61
CA GLU A 10 -27.50 -5.95 14.17
C GLU A 10 -26.30 -6.87 14.02
N THR A 11 -25.55 -6.69 12.94
CA THR A 11 -24.37 -7.47 12.63
C THR A 11 -23.43 -7.19 13.77
N LYS A 12 -23.40 -8.11 14.73
CA LYS A 12 -22.53 -8.09 15.88
C LYS A 12 -21.13 -8.08 15.30
N ARG A 13 -20.58 -6.86 15.17
CA ARG A 13 -19.45 -6.58 14.29
C ARG A 13 -18.32 -7.52 14.66
N PRO A 14 -17.78 -8.30 13.71
CA PRO A 14 -16.66 -9.16 14.03
C PRO A 14 -15.54 -8.25 14.49
N ARG A 15 -15.12 -8.40 15.76
CA ARG A 15 -13.90 -7.76 16.24
C ARG A 15 -12.80 -8.13 15.26
N LEU A 16 -11.99 -7.14 14.84
CA LEU A 16 -10.82 -7.38 14.01
C LEU A 16 -9.80 -8.18 14.84
N ARG A 17 -9.97 -9.49 14.88
CA ARG A 17 -9.12 -10.41 15.64
C ARG A 17 -7.84 -10.62 14.84
N ARG A 18 -6.68 -10.56 15.49
CA ARG A 18 -5.40 -10.86 14.84
C ARG A 18 -5.48 -12.18 14.08
N HIS A 19 -4.92 -12.19 12.87
CA HIS A 19 -4.90 -13.33 11.94
C HIS A 19 -6.26 -13.85 11.46
N SER A 20 -7.37 -13.17 11.79
CA SER A 20 -8.67 -13.51 11.20
C SER A 20 -8.73 -13.09 9.74
N PRO A 21 -9.56 -13.73 8.89
CA PRO A 21 -9.70 -13.33 7.49
C PRO A 21 -10.01 -11.82 7.30
N PRO A 22 -10.90 -11.19 8.09
CA PRO A 22 -11.12 -9.74 8.02
C PRO A 22 -9.89 -8.90 8.40
N TYR A 23 -9.05 -9.41 9.31
CA TYR A 23 -7.79 -8.75 9.69
C TYR A 23 -6.78 -8.81 8.54
N ASN A 24 -6.64 -9.97 7.89
CA ASN A 24 -5.72 -10.12 6.77
C ASN A 24 -6.16 -9.28 5.57
N ALA A 25 -7.46 -9.21 5.28
CA ALA A 25 -7.99 -8.34 4.23
C ALA A 25 -7.74 -6.85 4.53
N ALA A 26 -7.93 -6.43 5.78
CA ALA A 26 -7.58 -5.07 6.19
C ALA A 26 -6.07 -4.79 6.13
N LEU A 27 -5.23 -5.80 6.36
CA LEU A 27 -3.78 -5.71 6.21
C LEU A 27 -3.38 -5.55 4.74
N ASP A 28 -3.96 -6.35 3.84
CA ASP A 28 -3.77 -6.21 2.39
C ASP A 28 -4.12 -4.79 1.93
N ALA A 29 -5.32 -4.31 2.28
CA ALA A 29 -5.76 -2.97 1.94
C ALA A 29 -4.85 -1.88 2.53
N MET A 30 -4.38 -2.04 3.76
CA MET A 30 -3.46 -1.08 4.38
C MET A 30 -2.13 -0.99 3.64
N VAL A 31 -1.55 -2.12 3.24
CA VAL A 31 -0.30 -2.13 2.48
C VAL A 31 -0.46 -1.37 1.17
N GLU A 32 -1.55 -1.58 0.45
CA GLU A 32 -1.81 -0.89 -0.82
C GLU A 32 -2.04 0.61 -0.64
N VAL A 33 -2.81 1.03 0.38
CA VAL A 33 -2.97 2.46 0.71
C VAL A 33 -1.61 3.11 1.02
N LEU A 34 -0.77 2.45 1.82
CA LEU A 34 0.54 2.99 2.18
C LEU A 34 1.50 3.06 0.99
N LYS A 35 1.47 2.06 0.09
CA LYS A 35 2.23 2.09 -1.16
C LYS A 35 1.78 3.24 -2.05
N HIS A 36 0.47 3.44 -2.17
CA HIS A 36 -0.08 4.53 -2.95
C HIS A 36 0.37 5.90 -2.39
N TRP A 37 0.25 6.10 -1.07
CA TRP A 37 0.75 7.32 -0.43
C TRP A 37 2.25 7.50 -0.63
N ALA A 38 3.03 6.42 -0.50
CA ALA A 38 4.47 6.48 -0.75
C ALA A 38 4.80 6.87 -2.20
N ALA A 39 4.08 6.33 -3.20
CA ALA A 39 4.22 6.70 -4.61
C ALA A 39 3.97 8.20 -4.85
N GLU A 40 2.99 8.77 -4.14
CA GLU A 40 2.66 10.19 -4.21
C GLU A 40 3.62 11.08 -3.40
N GLY A 41 4.52 10.50 -2.61
CA GLY A 41 5.28 11.22 -1.59
C GLY A 41 4.39 11.81 -0.50
N ARG A 42 3.17 11.29 -0.33
CA ARG A 42 2.18 11.73 0.65
C ARG A 42 2.55 11.22 2.03
N VAL A 43 2.45 12.11 3.01
CA VAL A 43 2.62 11.83 4.44
C VAL A 43 1.36 12.33 5.13
N ASP A 44 0.69 11.45 5.85
CA ASP A 44 -0.61 11.79 6.45
C ASP A 44 -0.82 11.09 7.79
N CYS A 45 -1.94 11.37 8.42
CA CYS A 45 -2.22 10.97 9.78
C CYS A 45 -3.07 9.70 9.89
N TYR A 46 -3.02 9.08 11.07
CA TYR A 46 -3.77 7.85 11.38
C TYR A 46 -5.28 7.94 11.10
N SER A 47 -5.88 9.14 11.22
CA SER A 47 -7.31 9.34 10.90
C SER A 47 -7.61 9.28 9.41
N GLU A 48 -6.70 9.78 8.56
CA GLU A 48 -6.84 9.65 7.10
C GLU A 48 -6.64 8.20 6.68
N LEU A 49 -5.64 7.51 7.24
CA LEU A 49 -5.44 6.08 6.98
C LEU A 49 -6.68 5.25 7.36
N SER A 50 -7.28 5.57 8.51
CA SER A 50 -8.53 4.96 8.94
C SER A 50 -9.70 5.26 8.00
N SER A 51 -9.71 6.42 7.34
CA SER A 51 -10.76 6.83 6.42
C SER A 51 -10.59 6.15 5.07
N ASP A 52 -9.37 6.12 4.52
CA ASP A 52 -9.04 5.41 3.28
C ASP A 52 -9.35 3.91 3.40
N LEU A 53 -8.99 3.28 4.53
CA LEU A 53 -9.38 1.89 4.81
C LEU A 53 -10.90 1.71 4.89
N ALA A 54 -11.63 2.68 5.42
CA ALA A 54 -13.09 2.60 5.50
C ALA A 54 -13.76 2.72 4.12
N VAL A 55 -13.17 3.46 3.18
CA VAL A 55 -13.58 3.52 1.77
C VAL A 55 -13.44 2.15 1.11
N GLU A 56 -12.34 1.44 1.39
CA GLU A 56 -12.12 0.05 0.98
C GLU A 56 -12.98 -0.99 1.75
N GLY A 57 -13.90 -0.54 2.62
CA GLY A 57 -14.79 -1.41 3.39
C GLY A 57 -14.18 -1.95 4.70
N HIS A 58 -12.96 -1.56 5.04
CA HIS A 58 -12.23 -2.00 6.24
C HIS A 58 -12.28 -0.95 7.36
N ARG A 59 -13.32 -1.00 8.19
CA ARG A 59 -13.45 -0.07 9.33
C ARG A 59 -12.49 -0.42 10.46
N VAL A 60 -11.38 0.34 10.58
CA VAL A 60 -10.40 0.24 11.65
C VAL A 60 -10.30 1.57 12.37
N TYR A 61 -10.45 1.62 13.69
CA TYR A 61 -10.36 2.88 14.43
C TYR A 61 -8.90 3.35 14.57
N HIS A 62 -8.64 4.62 14.28
CA HIS A 62 -7.28 5.18 14.21
C HIS A 62 -6.50 5.18 15.55
N HIS A 63 -7.17 5.18 16.70
CA HIS A 63 -6.54 5.02 18.02
C HIS A 63 -6.66 3.60 18.60
N SER A 64 -6.96 2.60 17.75
CA SER A 64 -7.09 1.22 18.21
C SER A 64 -5.75 0.48 18.20
N THR A 65 -5.62 -0.49 19.10
CA THR A 65 -4.53 -1.47 19.06
C THR A 65 -4.53 -2.28 17.75
N ALA A 66 -5.68 -2.39 17.08
CA ALA A 66 -5.78 -3.07 15.79
C ALA A 66 -5.01 -2.32 14.69
N MET A 67 -5.15 -0.99 14.63
CA MET A 67 -4.38 -0.13 13.71
C MET A 67 -2.87 -0.29 13.93
N SER A 68 -2.46 -0.26 15.20
CA SER A 68 -1.10 -0.51 15.65
C SER A 68 -0.53 -1.84 15.16
N PHE A 69 -1.28 -2.94 15.30
CA PHE A 69 -0.81 -4.23 14.81
C PHE A 69 -0.79 -4.29 13.29
N LEU A 70 -1.80 -3.76 12.60
CA LEU A 70 -1.82 -3.77 11.14
C LEU A 70 -0.58 -3.08 10.55
N LEU A 71 -0.19 -1.92 11.08
CA LEU A 71 1.02 -1.21 10.64
C LEU A 71 2.30 -2.01 10.89
N GLU A 72 2.40 -2.67 12.04
CA GLU A 72 3.53 -3.55 12.33
C GLU A 72 3.62 -4.71 11.32
N TYR A 73 2.51 -5.39 11.08
CA TYR A 73 2.47 -6.50 10.12
C TYR A 73 2.69 -6.03 8.68
N ALA A 74 2.23 -4.83 8.32
CA ALA A 74 2.47 -4.25 7.00
C ALA A 74 3.98 -4.06 6.77
N CYS A 75 4.68 -3.45 7.73
CA CYS A 75 6.12 -3.28 7.66
C CYS A 75 6.85 -4.64 7.60
N ARG A 76 6.47 -5.61 8.43
CA ARG A 76 7.11 -6.94 8.44
C ARG A 76 6.91 -7.69 7.11
N ARG A 77 5.74 -7.57 6.50
CA ARG A 77 5.44 -8.18 5.20
C ARG A 77 6.27 -7.57 4.10
N GLU A 78 6.31 -6.24 4.01
CA GLU A 78 7.10 -5.55 2.99
C GLU A 78 8.59 -5.83 3.14
N HIS A 79 9.08 -5.94 4.37
CA HIS A 79 10.45 -6.40 4.64
C HIS A 79 10.70 -7.80 4.06
N HIS A 80 9.78 -8.74 4.28
CA HIS A 80 9.87 -10.09 3.72
C HIS A 80 9.83 -10.08 2.18
N ASP A 81 9.08 -9.16 1.58
CA ASP A 81 9.02 -8.94 0.13
C ASP A 81 10.22 -8.13 -0.42
N GLY A 82 11.27 -8.00 0.39
CA GLY A 82 12.56 -7.41 0.03
C GLY A 82 12.56 -5.87 0.03
N SER A 83 11.54 -5.21 0.56
CA SER A 83 11.56 -3.76 0.78
C SER A 83 12.30 -3.46 2.09
N PRO A 84 13.47 -2.79 2.06
CA PRO A 84 14.16 -2.46 3.29
C PRO A 84 13.42 -1.37 4.08
N VAL A 85 12.40 -0.72 3.51
CA VAL A 85 11.80 0.49 4.02
C VAL A 85 10.57 0.21 4.89
N MET A 86 10.46 0.94 5.99
CA MET A 86 9.31 0.86 6.88
C MET A 86 8.17 1.78 6.42
N LEU A 87 7.21 1.25 5.64
CA LEU A 87 6.09 2.03 5.10
C LEU A 87 5.32 2.86 6.14
N SER A 88 5.23 2.40 7.39
CA SER A 88 4.56 3.16 8.46
C SER A 88 5.26 4.49 8.82
N ALA A 89 6.46 4.78 8.28
CA ALA A 89 7.16 6.05 8.47
C ALA A 89 6.41 7.26 7.88
N ILE A 90 5.55 7.03 6.87
CA ILE A 90 4.72 8.07 6.24
C ILE A 90 3.41 8.33 7.02
N VAL A 91 3.16 7.59 8.10
CA VAL A 91 1.95 7.74 8.94
C VAL A 91 2.31 8.45 10.24
N VAL A 92 1.81 9.67 10.42
CA VAL A 92 2.20 10.56 11.51
C VAL A 92 1.08 10.92 12.46
N ASN A 93 1.43 11.35 13.67
CA ASN A 93 0.49 11.95 14.60
C ASN A 93 0.19 13.40 14.18
N LYS A 94 -1.08 13.80 14.17
CA LYS A 94 -1.50 15.14 13.74
C LYS A 94 -0.86 16.29 14.54
N ARG A 95 -0.53 16.08 15.82
CA ARG A 95 0.06 17.11 16.69
C ARG A 95 1.57 17.27 16.52
N GLN A 96 2.28 16.16 16.35
CA GLN A 96 3.75 16.12 16.37
C GLN A 96 4.35 15.95 14.99
N LEU A 97 3.53 15.63 13.98
CA LEU A 97 3.95 15.28 12.62
C LEU A 97 5.06 14.24 12.59
N LYS A 98 5.06 13.33 13.58
CA LYS A 98 6.00 12.22 13.73
C LYS A 98 5.23 10.91 13.91
N PRO A 99 5.81 9.77 13.50
CA PRO A 99 5.25 8.44 13.77
C PRO A 99 4.98 8.19 15.26
N SER A 100 4.10 7.26 15.58
CA SER A 100 3.85 6.87 16.98
C SER A 100 5.08 6.22 17.64
N GLY A 101 5.11 6.18 18.99
CA GLY A 101 6.18 5.50 19.72
C GLY A 101 6.40 4.05 19.30
N GLN A 102 5.32 3.34 18.93
CA GLN A 102 5.39 1.96 18.46
C GLN A 102 6.21 1.82 17.17
N PHE A 103 6.20 2.82 16.28
CA PHE A 103 7.07 2.83 15.10
C PHE A 103 8.54 2.77 15.50
N PHE A 104 8.96 3.61 16.47
CA PHE A 104 10.34 3.64 16.94
C PHE A 104 10.74 2.34 17.65
N GLU A 105 9.83 1.74 18.41
CA GLU A 105 10.08 0.43 19.02
C GLU A 105 10.22 -0.67 17.96
N LEU A 106 9.34 -0.69 16.95
CA LEU A 106 9.43 -1.62 15.83
C LEU A 106 10.76 -1.46 15.08
N ALA A 107 11.17 -0.22 14.80
CA ALA A 107 12.39 0.09 14.08
C ALA A 107 13.64 -0.45 14.79
N LYS A 108 13.67 -0.45 16.13
CA LYS A 108 14.78 -1.01 16.92
C LYS A 108 14.79 -2.54 16.92
N THR A 109 13.64 -3.18 16.74
CA THR A 109 13.51 -4.65 16.81
C THR A 109 13.88 -5.34 15.50
N TYR A 110 14.18 -6.64 15.57
CA TYR A 110 14.34 -7.48 14.38
C TYR A 110 13.01 -7.52 13.58
N PRO A 111 13.05 -7.40 12.23
CA PRO A 111 14.24 -7.45 11.37
C PRO A 111 14.89 -6.09 11.04
N PHE A 112 14.35 -4.96 11.52
CA PHE A 112 14.77 -3.64 11.06
C PHE A 112 16.06 -3.13 11.72
N GLN A 113 16.20 -3.37 13.03
CA GLN A 113 17.40 -3.07 13.84
C GLN A 113 17.99 -1.67 13.67
N ARG A 114 17.17 -0.67 13.33
CA ARG A 114 17.58 0.72 13.08
C ARG A 114 18.20 1.43 14.27
N GLY A 115 17.87 0.98 15.47
CA GLY A 115 18.41 1.54 16.71
C GLY A 115 19.92 1.40 16.89
N THR A 116 20.61 0.60 16.06
CA THR A 116 22.07 0.49 16.08
C THR A 116 22.76 1.51 15.19
N ASP A 117 22.02 2.16 14.30
CA ASP A 117 22.54 3.19 13.38
C ASP A 117 22.34 4.58 14.00
N PRO A 118 23.42 5.29 14.37
CA PRO A 118 23.34 6.62 14.97
C PRO A 118 22.90 7.71 13.99
N GLU A 119 22.97 7.47 12.68
CA GLU A 119 22.55 8.41 11.64
C GLU A 119 21.09 8.16 11.19
N TRP A 120 20.47 7.07 11.68
CA TRP A 120 19.11 6.75 11.33
C TRP A 120 18.10 7.72 11.95
N SER A 121 17.18 8.19 11.12
CA SER A 121 16.01 8.93 11.56
C SER A 121 14.76 8.45 10.82
N TRP A 122 13.60 8.72 11.41
CA TRP A 122 12.32 8.38 10.78
C TRP A 122 12.08 9.20 9.50
N GLU A 123 12.63 10.42 9.39
CA GLU A 123 12.59 11.21 8.17
C GLU A 123 13.35 10.51 7.04
N THR A 124 14.50 9.90 7.33
CA THR A 124 15.27 9.12 6.35
C THR A 124 14.46 7.93 5.82
N GLU A 125 13.70 7.22 6.67
CA GLU A 125 12.78 6.14 6.23
C GLU A 125 11.64 6.66 5.36
N ARG A 126 11.04 7.79 5.75
CA ARG A 126 9.98 8.45 4.97
C ARG A 126 10.48 8.82 3.57
N ASP A 127 11.67 9.41 3.49
CA ASP A 127 12.27 9.86 2.23
C ASP A 127 12.76 8.69 1.36
N GLN A 128 13.08 7.54 1.98
CA GLN A 128 13.33 6.30 1.24
C GLN A 128 12.04 5.67 0.73
N SER A 129 10.94 5.76 1.49
CA SER A 129 9.64 5.16 1.13
C SER A 129 9.10 5.73 -0.18
N SER A 130 9.25 7.05 -0.36
CA SER A 130 8.82 7.72 -1.59
C SER A 130 9.71 7.36 -2.79
N ARG A 131 11.03 7.22 -2.57
CA ARG A 131 11.98 6.86 -3.63
C ARG A 131 11.83 5.43 -4.11
N THR A 132 11.70 4.46 -3.20
CA THR A 132 11.62 3.04 -3.57
C THR A 132 10.36 2.70 -4.37
N THR A 133 9.25 3.40 -4.09
CA THR A 133 8.02 3.22 -4.85
C THR A 133 8.13 3.78 -6.27
N ALA A 134 8.79 4.94 -6.43
CA ALA A 134 9.07 5.52 -7.75
C ALA A 134 10.01 4.63 -8.61
N GLU A 135 10.99 3.98 -8.00
CA GLU A 135 11.89 3.04 -8.69
C GLU A 135 11.19 1.72 -9.05
N ARG A 136 10.29 1.19 -8.19
CA ARG A 136 9.51 -0.01 -8.51
C ARG A 136 8.49 0.23 -9.62
N ASP A 137 7.79 1.37 -9.64
CA ASP A 137 6.86 1.73 -10.73
C ASP A 137 7.61 1.86 -12.08
N SER A 138 8.85 2.33 -12.05
CA SER A 138 9.74 2.40 -13.22
C SER A 138 10.24 1.02 -13.69
N SER A 139 10.40 0.06 -12.79
CA SER A 139 10.94 -1.28 -13.07
C SER A 139 9.84 -2.32 -13.40
N GLN A 140 8.57 -2.05 -13.04
CA GLN A 140 7.42 -2.91 -13.35
C GLN A 140 6.67 -2.54 -14.63
N ARG A 141 7.01 -1.44 -15.32
CA ARG A 141 6.59 -1.28 -16.71
C ARG A 141 7.36 -2.28 -17.57
N PRO A 142 6.70 -3.23 -18.26
CA PRO A 142 7.38 -3.95 -19.33
C PRO A 142 7.91 -2.91 -20.33
N PRO A 143 9.13 -3.05 -20.87
CA PRO A 143 9.59 -2.13 -21.91
C PRO A 143 8.53 -2.15 -23.01
N CYS A 144 7.96 -0.97 -23.29
CA CYS A 144 7.07 -0.76 -24.41
C CYS A 144 7.73 -1.38 -25.64
N ARG A 145 7.20 -2.53 -26.08
CA ARG A 145 7.54 -3.06 -27.40
C ARG A 145 7.20 -1.97 -28.40
N PRO A 146 8.16 -1.46 -29.19
CA PRO A 146 7.83 -0.52 -30.24
C PRO A 146 6.90 -1.20 -31.24
N ALA A 147 5.94 -0.41 -31.71
CA ALA A 147 4.80 -0.79 -32.51
C ALA A 147 5.16 -1.72 -33.69
N GLN A 148 4.53 -2.90 -33.75
CA GLN A 148 4.28 -3.57 -35.02
C GLN A 148 3.07 -2.87 -35.66
N VAL A 149 3.34 -1.74 -36.31
CA VAL A 149 2.40 -1.12 -37.25
C VAL A 149 2.23 -2.13 -38.38
N ARG A 150 1.06 -2.80 -38.42
CA ARG A 150 0.63 -3.55 -39.61
C ARG A 150 0.42 -2.56 -40.74
N ALA A 151 1.46 -2.33 -41.53
CA ALA A 151 1.32 -1.74 -42.85
C ALA A 151 0.66 -2.76 -43.77
N VAL A 152 -0.64 -2.59 -44.03
CA VAL A 152 -1.30 -3.18 -45.19
C VAL A 152 -1.04 -2.26 -46.38
N ALA A 153 0.05 -2.53 -47.10
CA ALA A 153 0.32 -1.92 -48.39
C ALA A 153 0.37 -3.01 -49.45
N ALA A 154 -0.57 -2.91 -50.37
CA ALA A 154 -0.67 -3.70 -51.59
C ALA A 154 0.63 -3.65 -52.41
N THR A 155 0.94 -4.76 -53.10
CA THR A 155 1.37 -4.81 -54.52
C THR A 155 1.87 -6.23 -54.81
N ILE A 156 1.20 -6.97 -55.70
CA ILE A 156 1.89 -7.90 -56.59
C ILE A 156 1.35 -7.66 -58.00
N SER A 157 2.19 -7.04 -58.82
CA SER A 157 2.03 -6.91 -60.27
C SER A 157 2.51 -8.16 -60.99
N ALA A 158 1.78 -8.47 -62.06
CA ALA A 158 2.23 -9.00 -63.35
C ALA A 158 2.87 -10.40 -63.41
N MET A 159 2.11 -11.36 -63.94
CA MET A 159 2.64 -12.48 -64.72
C MET A 159 2.66 -12.10 -66.21
N THR A 160 3.87 -12.07 -66.74
CA THR A 160 4.25 -12.04 -68.16
C THR A 160 3.65 -13.22 -68.92
N ARG A 161 2.96 -12.96 -70.04
CA ARG A 161 2.97 -13.87 -71.20
C ARG A 161 2.60 -13.13 -72.49
N ALA A 162 3.53 -13.16 -73.44
CA ALA A 162 3.36 -12.90 -74.87
C ALA A 162 4.47 -13.67 -75.61
N PRO A 163 4.41 -13.85 -76.94
CA PRO A 163 3.26 -13.78 -77.85
C PRO A 163 2.70 -15.16 -78.24
#